data_AF-A0A2K8NUM8-F1
#
_entry.id   AF-A0A2K8NUM8-F1
#
_cell.length_a   1.000
_cell.length_b   1.000
_cell.length_c   1.000
_cell.angle_alpha   90.00
_cell.angle_beta   90.00
_cell.angle_gamma   90.00
#
_symmetry.space_group_name_H-M   'P 1'
#
loop_
_entity.id
_entity.type
_entity.pdbx_description
1 polymer ?
#
loop_
_entity_poly.entity_id
_entity_poly.type
_entity_poly.pdbx_seq_one_letter_code
_entity_poly.pdbx_strand_id
1 'polypeptide(L)'
;MKRKYEIMYILDQDVKDTQEVINKLNGILTSEGKIIESSEWGLMNFAYEINHKKKGYYVVVIVETTSSAVAEFERVTGIDKNVVRTLVLNTENLQNYEQTTKMSKTDMTKYEEERREKRDFKKPFVKREWNKDNKDFNKDRGEYKPRFNKDFSGPRADKPAGLAKPADEKSSSEDSHAYVVRMQEKYAAELKKHEEADRLEREAHEKALAAATEEADKEKIIKARAEAKAKKAQMSTEERAKLDGSDAITELRSELQKHANSLRALAPESEAKIHQANLRDMTKKELIKYMKSVATKLNK
;
A
#
# COMPACT_ATOMS: atom_id res chain seq x y z
N MET A 1 -12.37 35.00 -2.52
CA MET A 1 -12.90 33.77 -1.88
C MET A 1 -11.73 32.89 -1.51
N LYS A 2 -11.75 32.26 -0.33
CA LYS A 2 -10.72 31.30 0.08
C LYS A 2 -11.09 29.92 -0.47
N ARG A 3 -10.10 29.17 -0.93
CA ARG A 3 -10.25 27.84 -1.51
C ARG A 3 -9.25 26.89 -0.86
N LYS A 4 -9.53 25.59 -0.94
CA LYS A 4 -8.63 24.55 -0.45
C LYS A 4 -7.65 24.12 -1.52
N TYR A 5 -6.38 24.18 -1.17
CA TYR A 5 -5.27 23.78 -2.02
C TYR A 5 -4.46 22.69 -1.33
N GLU A 6 -3.91 21.81 -2.14
CA GLU A 6 -2.84 20.92 -1.74
C GLU A 6 -1.58 21.34 -2.49
N ILE A 7 -0.52 21.63 -1.75
CA ILE A 7 0.71 22.15 -2.29
C ILE A 7 1.83 21.20 -1.90
N MET A 8 2.54 20.71 -2.90
CA MET A 8 3.77 19.95 -2.71
C MET A 8 4.92 20.75 -3.28
N TYR A 9 5.98 20.94 -2.50
CA TYR A 9 7.22 21.53 -2.99
C TYR A 9 8.43 20.72 -2.53
N ILE A 10 9.45 20.77 -3.36
CA ILE A 10 10.70 20.04 -3.17
C ILE A 10 11.79 21.08 -2.94
N LEU A 11 12.41 21.03 -1.77
CA LEU A 11 13.61 21.80 -1.47
C LEU A 11 14.85 21.04 -1.92
N ASP A 12 15.87 21.80 -2.25
CA ASP A 12 17.17 21.28 -2.63
C ASP A 12 17.84 20.53 -1.46
N GLN A 13 18.56 19.44 -1.75
CA GLN A 13 19.28 18.65 -0.75
C GLN A 13 20.42 19.43 -0.07
N ASP A 14 20.94 20.48 -0.72
CA ASP A 14 22.08 21.27 -0.23
C ASP A 14 21.67 22.47 0.64
N VAL A 15 20.36 22.63 0.92
CA VAL A 15 19.85 23.67 1.81
C VAL A 15 20.35 23.42 3.23
N LYS A 16 20.99 24.43 3.83
CA LYS A 16 21.52 24.32 5.20
C LYS A 16 20.45 24.46 6.27
N ASP A 17 19.54 25.42 6.09
CA ASP A 17 18.44 25.68 7.01
C ASP A 17 17.10 25.44 6.31
N THR A 18 16.70 24.18 6.29
CA THR A 18 15.43 23.77 5.67
C THR A 18 14.24 24.38 6.40
N GLN A 19 14.32 24.53 7.73
CA GLN A 19 13.19 25.01 8.52
C GLN A 19 12.92 26.50 8.29
N GLU A 20 13.98 27.32 8.15
CA GLU A 20 13.84 28.74 7.82
C GLU A 20 13.12 28.92 6.47
N VAL A 21 13.52 28.15 5.46
CA VAL A 21 12.90 28.21 4.13
C VAL A 21 11.44 27.75 4.18
N ILE A 22 11.14 26.67 4.91
CA ILE A 22 9.77 26.20 5.12
C ILE A 22 8.92 27.28 5.80
N ASN A 23 9.43 27.91 6.86
CA ASN A 23 8.71 28.94 7.59
C ASN A 23 8.46 30.18 6.72
N LYS A 24 9.44 30.60 5.92
CA LYS A 24 9.28 31.69 4.95
C LYS A 24 8.19 31.39 3.93
N LEU A 25 8.21 30.21 3.33
CA LEU A 25 7.24 29.78 2.34
C LEU A 25 5.82 29.62 2.92
N ASN A 26 5.71 29.01 4.11
CA ASN A 26 4.46 28.91 4.86
C ASN A 26 3.92 30.27 5.32
N GLY A 27 4.80 31.23 5.58
CA GLY A 27 4.45 32.62 5.92
C GLY A 27 3.67 33.32 4.81
N ILE A 28 4.03 33.07 3.54
CA ILE A 28 3.33 33.62 2.38
C ILE A 28 1.89 33.08 2.34
N LEU A 29 1.72 31.77 2.55
CA LEU A 29 0.41 31.11 2.50
C LEU A 29 -0.50 31.49 3.68
N THR A 30 0.08 31.77 4.85
CA THR A 30 -0.65 32.15 6.07
C THR A 30 -1.01 33.64 6.12
N SER A 31 -0.41 34.50 5.28
CA SER A 31 -0.73 35.93 5.23
C SER A 31 -2.21 36.21 4.92
N GLU A 32 -2.82 35.47 3.99
CA GLU A 32 -4.23 35.60 3.60
C GLU A 32 -5.05 34.32 3.85
N GLY A 33 -4.44 33.31 4.47
CA GLY A 33 -4.96 31.96 4.58
C GLY A 33 -4.66 31.27 5.90
N LYS A 34 -4.94 29.97 5.95
CA LYS A 34 -4.63 29.10 7.08
C LYS A 34 -4.12 27.76 6.58
N ILE A 35 -3.05 27.27 7.21
CA ILE A 35 -2.55 25.92 7.01
C ILE A 35 -3.43 24.96 7.83
N ILE A 36 -3.97 23.93 7.17
CA ILE A 36 -4.80 22.89 7.79
C ILE A 36 -3.89 21.77 8.32
N GLU A 37 -3.00 21.27 7.47
CA GLU A 37 -2.04 20.23 7.79
C GLU A 37 -0.74 20.49 7.02
N SER A 38 0.40 20.20 7.63
CA SER A 38 1.72 20.26 7.01
C SER A 38 2.49 19.01 7.40
N SER A 39 3.10 18.35 6.44
CA SER A 39 3.93 17.17 6.68
C SER A 39 5.21 17.27 5.86
N GLU A 40 6.31 17.05 6.57
CA GLU A 40 7.64 17.00 6.01
C GLU A 40 7.99 15.53 5.78
N TRP A 41 8.07 15.12 4.51
CA TRP A 41 8.42 13.74 4.15
C TRP A 41 9.93 13.49 4.25
N GLY A 42 10.72 14.56 4.26
CA GLY A 42 12.17 14.49 4.36
C GLY A 42 12.84 14.26 3.01
N LEU A 43 14.05 13.71 3.06
CA LEU A 43 14.95 13.64 1.91
C LEU A 43 14.71 12.36 1.10
N MET A 44 14.17 12.49 -0.11
CA MET A 44 13.78 11.36 -0.97
C MET A 44 14.53 11.40 -2.30
N ASN A 45 14.68 10.23 -2.94
CA ASN A 45 15.30 10.12 -4.27
C ASN A 45 14.32 10.54 -5.37
N PHE A 46 14.80 11.26 -6.37
CA PHE A 46 14.07 11.52 -7.61
C PHE A 46 14.12 10.29 -8.52
N ALA A 47 13.13 10.16 -9.39
CA ALA A 47 13.13 9.12 -10.43
C ALA A 47 14.24 9.35 -11.49
N TYR A 48 14.61 10.61 -11.71
CA TYR A 48 15.69 11.04 -12.60
C TYR A 48 16.37 12.26 -12.01
N GLU A 49 17.59 12.55 -12.46
CA GLU A 49 18.34 13.70 -11.97
C GLU A 49 17.69 15.02 -12.39
N ILE A 50 17.47 15.91 -11.43
CA ILE A 50 16.99 17.28 -11.67
C ILE A 50 18.11 18.21 -11.25
N ASN A 51 18.58 19.07 -12.16
CA ASN A 51 19.71 19.98 -11.91
C ASN A 51 20.95 19.26 -11.34
N HIS A 52 21.26 18.05 -11.84
CA HIS A 52 22.35 17.17 -11.36
C HIS A 52 22.21 16.65 -9.92
N LYS A 53 21.01 16.74 -9.34
CA LYS A 53 20.71 16.23 -8.00
C LYS A 53 19.84 15.01 -8.10
N LYS A 54 20.14 14.02 -7.26
CA LYS A 54 19.41 12.73 -7.18
C LYS A 54 18.37 12.73 -6.08
N LYS A 55 18.44 13.68 -5.15
CA LYS A 55 17.58 13.74 -3.97
C LYS A 55 17.07 15.15 -3.75
N GLY A 56 15.95 15.26 -3.05
CA GLY A 56 15.39 16.52 -2.58
C GLY A 56 14.55 16.31 -1.33
N TYR A 57 14.29 17.39 -0.62
CA TYR A 57 13.52 17.40 0.61
C TYR A 57 12.07 17.75 0.32
N TYR A 58 11.15 16.82 0.56
CA TYR A 58 9.74 16.94 0.21
C TYR A 58 8.91 17.50 1.35
N VAL A 59 8.07 18.49 1.03
CA VAL A 59 7.08 19.05 1.95
C VAL A 59 5.73 19.10 1.25
N VAL A 60 4.70 18.62 1.95
CA VAL A 60 3.32 18.69 1.50
C VAL A 60 2.52 19.49 2.52
N VAL A 61 1.71 20.42 2.03
CA VAL A 61 0.92 21.34 2.83
C VAL A 61 -0.49 21.41 2.28
N ILE A 62 -1.46 21.18 3.15
CA ILE A 62 -2.88 21.41 2.87
C ILE A 62 -3.24 22.78 3.43
N VAL A 63 -3.70 23.69 2.58
CA VAL A 63 -3.98 25.07 2.95
C VAL A 63 -5.34 25.53 2.47
N GLU A 64 -5.98 26.39 3.26
CA GLU A 64 -7.15 27.15 2.84
C GLU A 64 -6.75 28.62 2.70
N THR A 65 -6.63 29.09 1.45
CA THR A 65 -6.09 30.44 1.17
C THR A 65 -6.74 31.05 -0.06
N THR A 66 -6.43 32.32 -0.33
CA THR A 66 -6.91 33.05 -1.51
C THR A 66 -6.10 32.66 -2.74
N SER A 67 -6.68 32.82 -3.94
CA SER A 67 -5.94 32.60 -5.19
C SER A 67 -4.76 33.57 -5.37
N SER A 68 -4.81 34.75 -4.72
CA SER A 68 -3.74 35.74 -4.76
C SER A 68 -2.50 35.24 -4.00
N ALA A 69 -2.69 34.72 -2.78
CA ALA A 69 -1.60 34.17 -1.99
C ALA A 69 -0.93 32.95 -2.65
N VAL A 70 -1.71 32.11 -3.34
CA VAL A 70 -1.15 30.99 -4.11
C VAL A 70 -0.30 31.49 -5.28
N ALA A 71 -0.78 32.49 -6.03
CA ALA A 71 -0.03 33.05 -7.14
C ALA A 71 1.28 33.71 -6.66
N GLU A 72 1.25 34.39 -5.52
CA GLU A 72 2.45 34.96 -4.90
C GLU A 72 3.41 33.86 -4.43
N PHE A 73 2.88 32.78 -3.85
CA PHE A 73 3.69 31.61 -3.48
C PHE A 73 4.38 31.00 -4.71
N GLU A 74 3.65 30.73 -5.80
CA GLU A 74 4.24 30.19 -7.04
C GLU A 74 5.30 31.12 -7.64
N ARG A 75 5.08 32.44 -7.57
CA ARG A 75 6.05 33.44 -8.01
C ARG A 75 7.33 33.36 -7.17
N VAL A 76 7.21 33.32 -5.84
CA VAL A 76 8.36 33.27 -4.94
C VAL A 76 9.11 31.94 -5.08
N THR A 77 8.41 30.80 -5.14
CA THR A 77 9.06 29.49 -5.31
C THR A 77 9.72 29.34 -6.67
N GLY A 78 9.20 29.98 -7.72
CA GLY A 78 9.84 30.00 -9.03
C GLY A 78 11.13 30.83 -9.07
N ILE A 79 11.31 31.77 -8.15
CA ILE A 79 12.50 32.64 -8.04
C ILE A 79 13.52 32.06 -7.05
N ASP A 80 13.05 31.43 -5.97
CA ASP A 80 13.89 30.91 -4.91
C ASP A 80 14.68 29.67 -5.38
N LYS A 81 16.00 29.82 -5.48
CA LYS A 81 16.91 28.74 -5.94
C LYS A 81 16.93 27.52 -5.02
N ASN A 82 16.45 27.67 -3.78
CA ASN A 82 16.36 26.56 -2.84
C ASN A 82 15.19 25.62 -3.16
N VAL A 83 14.24 26.05 -4.00
CA VAL A 83 13.10 25.23 -4.41
C VAL A 83 13.39 24.62 -5.78
N VAL A 84 13.33 23.30 -5.86
CA VAL A 84 13.59 22.53 -7.09
C VAL A 84 12.33 22.44 -7.94
N ARG A 85 11.18 22.17 -7.31
CA ARG A 85 9.90 22.00 -7.98
C ARG A 85 8.75 22.31 -7.05
N THR A 86 7.68 22.85 -7.61
CA THR A 86 6.42 23.10 -6.91
C THR A 86 5.28 22.51 -7.71
N LEU A 87 4.30 21.94 -7.02
CA LEU A 87 3.04 21.48 -7.57
C LEU A 87 1.91 22.02 -6.68
N VAL A 88 0.98 22.74 -7.31
CA VAL A 88 -0.21 23.26 -6.64
C VAL A 88 -1.44 22.60 -7.24
N LEU A 89 -2.29 22.04 -6.39
CA LEU A 89 -3.55 21.42 -6.77
C LEU A 89 -4.71 22.19 -6.14
N ASN A 90 -5.64 22.65 -6.99
CA ASN A 90 -6.91 23.19 -6.52
C ASN A 90 -7.88 22.03 -6.28
N THR A 91 -8.17 21.75 -5.02
CA THR A 91 -8.96 20.58 -4.60
C THR A 91 -10.46 20.85 -4.52
N GLU A 92 -10.87 22.11 -4.55
CA GLU A 92 -12.28 22.51 -4.37
C GLU A 92 -13.21 21.91 -5.43
N ASN A 93 -12.72 21.74 -6.67
CA ASN A 93 -13.52 21.27 -7.80
C ASN A 93 -13.35 19.76 -8.10
N LEU A 94 -12.50 19.05 -7.35
CA LEU A 94 -12.23 17.62 -7.57
C LEU A 94 -13.24 16.80 -6.77
N GLN A 95 -14.23 16.21 -7.46
CA GLN A 95 -15.17 15.28 -6.82
C GLN A 95 -14.42 14.06 -6.29
N ASN A 96 -14.67 13.69 -5.02
CA ASN A 96 -14.11 12.52 -4.33
C ASN A 96 -12.59 12.54 -4.09
N TYR A 97 -11.96 13.71 -4.02
CA TYR A 97 -10.56 13.84 -3.63
C TYR A 97 -10.40 13.94 -2.10
N GLU A 98 -9.75 12.95 -1.49
CA GLU A 98 -9.35 13.00 -0.07
C GLU A 98 -7.95 13.59 0.05
N GLN A 99 -7.85 14.79 0.62
CA GLN A 99 -6.55 15.42 0.86
C GLN A 99 -5.82 14.65 1.97
N THR A 100 -4.61 14.19 1.69
CA THR A 100 -3.80 13.53 2.72
C THR A 100 -2.36 14.00 2.63
N THR A 101 -1.83 14.45 3.76
CA THR A 101 -0.43 14.85 3.85
C THR A 101 0.49 13.66 4.16
N LYS A 102 -0.09 12.48 4.41
CA LYS A 102 0.63 11.26 4.81
C LYS A 102 0.84 10.37 3.59
N MET A 103 2.06 9.85 3.44
CA MET A 103 2.32 8.83 2.43
C MET A 103 1.50 7.56 2.70
N SER A 104 1.14 6.85 1.63
CA SER A 104 0.45 5.58 1.76
C SER A 104 1.35 4.58 2.49
N LYS A 105 0.75 3.60 3.20
CA LYS A 105 1.53 2.57 3.91
C LYS A 105 2.49 1.81 2.98
N THR A 106 2.13 1.66 1.71
CA THR A 106 2.95 1.01 0.69
C THR A 106 4.15 1.87 0.30
N ASP A 107 3.95 3.19 0.13
CA ASP A 107 5.04 4.12 -0.20
C ASP A 107 6.00 4.28 0.99
N MET A 108 5.47 4.29 2.21
CA MET A 108 6.28 4.27 3.44
C MET A 108 7.17 3.03 3.51
N THR A 109 6.64 1.82 3.25
CA THR A 109 7.46 0.59 3.27
C THR A 109 8.57 0.61 2.23
N LYS A 110 8.28 1.11 1.02
CA LYS A 110 9.28 1.23 -0.04
C LYS A 110 10.36 2.25 0.32
N TYR A 111 9.98 3.38 0.90
CA TYR A 111 10.92 4.39 1.38
C TYR A 111 11.84 3.85 2.49
N GLU A 112 11.30 3.08 3.45
CA GLU A 112 12.08 2.43 4.49
C GLU A 112 13.06 1.39 3.94
N GLU A 113 12.64 0.61 2.94
CA GLU A 113 13.50 -0.35 2.24
C GLU A 113 14.63 0.33 1.47
N GLU A 114 14.36 1.44 0.77
CA GLU A 114 15.38 2.23 0.08
C GLU A 114 16.37 2.90 1.06
N ARG A 115 15.88 3.33 2.23
CA ARG A 115 16.72 3.87 3.31
C ARG A 115 17.55 2.80 4.01
N ARG A 116 17.09 1.55 4.02
CA ARG A 116 17.91 0.39 4.40
C ARG A 116 18.96 0.19 3.31
N GLU A 117 20.09 0.88 3.46
CA GLU A 117 21.31 0.54 2.73
C GLU A 117 21.47 -0.98 2.77
N LYS A 118 21.66 -1.59 1.60
CA LYS A 118 22.00 -3.01 1.49
C LYS A 118 23.24 -3.21 2.33
N ARG A 119 23.06 -3.68 3.56
CA ARG A 119 24.16 -4.06 4.45
C ARG A 119 24.97 -5.07 3.66
N ASP A 120 26.14 -4.65 3.21
CA ASP A 120 27.07 -5.52 2.51
C ASP A 120 27.22 -6.78 3.35
N PHE A 121 26.82 -7.88 2.74
CA PHE A 121 26.78 -9.20 3.36
C PHE A 121 28.16 -9.44 3.99
N LYS A 122 28.19 -9.45 5.32
CA LYS A 122 29.37 -9.64 6.15
C LYS A 122 30.19 -10.77 5.54
N LYS A 123 31.41 -10.47 5.06
CA LYS A 123 32.37 -11.48 4.59
C LYS A 123 32.32 -12.66 5.57
N PRO A 124 32.13 -13.90 5.12
CA PRO A 124 32.03 -15.03 6.04
C PRO A 124 33.31 -15.04 6.87
N PHE A 125 33.16 -14.89 8.18
CA PHE A 125 34.25 -15.10 9.12
C PHE A 125 34.67 -16.56 8.95
N VAL A 126 35.74 -16.81 8.21
CA VAL A 126 36.41 -18.11 8.26
C VAL A 126 36.90 -18.20 9.70
N LYS A 127 36.24 -19.05 10.49
CA LYS A 127 36.68 -19.41 11.83
C LYS A 127 38.02 -20.12 11.64
N ARG A 128 39.10 -19.35 11.64
CA ARG A 128 40.46 -19.87 11.55
C ARG A 128 40.66 -20.63 12.86
N GLU A 129 40.48 -21.95 12.81
CA GLU A 129 40.82 -22.82 13.93
C GLU A 129 42.26 -22.53 14.31
N TRP A 130 42.41 -22.05 15.53
CA TRP A 130 43.69 -21.67 16.06
C TRP A 130 44.46 -22.95 16.36
N ASN A 131 45.33 -23.35 15.45
CA ASN A 131 46.22 -24.48 15.67
C ASN A 131 47.36 -23.99 16.60
N LYS A 132 47.33 -24.44 17.85
CA LYS A 132 48.17 -23.97 18.97
C LYS A 132 49.66 -24.35 18.84
N ASP A 133 50.04 -25.02 17.74
CA ASP A 133 51.32 -25.71 17.63
C ASP A 133 52.34 -25.09 16.65
N ASN A 134 52.06 -23.94 16.03
CA ASN A 134 53.06 -23.24 15.21
C ASN A 134 53.63 -22.04 15.96
N LYS A 135 54.62 -22.30 16.82
CA LYS A 135 55.31 -21.27 17.63
C LYS A 135 56.54 -20.65 16.98
N ASP A 136 56.84 -20.96 15.71
CA ASP A 136 58.17 -20.66 15.14
C ASP A 136 58.19 -19.77 13.88
N PHE A 137 57.07 -19.16 13.48
CA PHE A 137 57.02 -18.35 12.24
C PHE A 137 57.19 -16.84 12.47
N ASN A 138 57.92 -16.43 13.50
CA ASN A 138 58.33 -15.02 13.68
C ASN A 138 59.86 -14.88 13.70
N LYS A 139 60.48 -15.28 12.60
CA LYS A 139 61.78 -14.76 12.17
C LYS A 139 61.63 -14.30 10.72
N ASP A 140 62.04 -13.07 10.48
CA ASP A 140 62.32 -12.51 9.14
C ASP A 140 61.12 -12.04 8.29
N ARG A 141 60.28 -11.15 8.82
CA ARG A 141 59.58 -10.17 7.97
C ARG A 141 59.87 -8.74 8.39
N GLY A 142 60.86 -8.17 7.73
CA GLY A 142 61.21 -6.75 7.77
C GLY A 142 60.05 -5.84 7.34
N GLU A 143 60.20 -4.57 7.72
CA GLU A 143 59.25 -3.46 7.54
C GLU A 143 58.58 -3.44 6.16
N TYR A 144 57.27 -3.66 6.13
CA TYR A 144 56.48 -3.53 4.91
C TYR A 144 56.17 -2.05 4.63
N LYS A 145 56.85 -1.47 3.63
CA LYS A 145 56.47 -0.19 3.00
C LYS A 145 55.47 -0.47 1.86
N PRO A 146 54.29 0.17 1.82
CA PRO A 146 53.34 -0.06 0.74
C PRO A 146 53.89 0.54 -0.56
N ARG A 147 54.09 -0.30 -1.59
CA ARG A 147 54.39 0.14 -2.96
C ARG A 147 53.08 0.43 -3.68
N PHE A 148 52.85 1.70 -3.98
CA PHE A 148 51.82 2.17 -4.90
C PHE A 148 52.27 1.84 -6.33
N ASN A 149 51.60 0.90 -7.01
CA ASN A 149 51.79 0.68 -8.44
C ASN A 149 50.48 0.86 -9.20
N LYS A 150 50.50 1.90 -10.06
CA LYS A 150 49.72 2.06 -11.27
C LYS A 150 49.88 0.82 -12.18
N ASP A 151 48.91 0.65 -13.07
CA ASP A 151 48.93 -0.24 -14.24
C ASP A 151 48.42 -1.67 -14.02
N PHE A 152 47.08 -1.82 -14.07
CA PHE A 152 46.42 -3.09 -14.40
C PHE A 152 45.90 -3.02 -15.84
N SER A 153 46.79 -3.29 -16.81
CA SER A 153 46.42 -3.73 -18.15
C SER A 153 46.76 -5.22 -18.28
N GLY A 154 45.76 -6.08 -18.07
CA GLY A 154 45.83 -7.53 -18.27
C GLY A 154 44.43 -8.07 -18.56
N PRO A 155 44.28 -9.15 -19.36
CA PRO A 155 42.99 -9.57 -19.88
C PRO A 155 42.07 -10.00 -18.73
N ARG A 156 40.86 -9.44 -18.71
CA ARG A 156 39.80 -9.84 -17.77
C ARG A 156 39.48 -11.32 -18.02
N ALA A 157 39.87 -12.18 -17.08
CA ALA A 157 39.41 -13.56 -17.05
C ALA A 157 37.88 -13.60 -17.07
N ASP A 158 37.34 -14.43 -17.96
CA ASP A 158 35.91 -14.60 -18.15
C ASP A 158 35.24 -14.96 -16.83
N LYS A 159 34.16 -14.23 -16.48
CA LYS A 159 33.31 -14.54 -15.33
C LYS A 159 32.89 -16.01 -15.42
N PRO A 160 33.10 -16.83 -14.38
CA PRO A 160 32.51 -18.16 -14.38
C PRO A 160 30.99 -17.99 -14.47
N ALA A 161 30.39 -18.72 -15.42
CA ALA A 161 28.95 -18.76 -15.64
C ALA A 161 28.24 -18.92 -14.30
N GLY A 162 27.32 -18.01 -14.02
CA GLY A 162 26.65 -17.92 -12.74
C GLY A 162 26.10 -19.27 -12.34
N LEU A 163 26.43 -19.71 -11.12
CA LEU A 163 25.56 -20.63 -10.40
C LEU A 163 24.17 -20.01 -10.42
N ALA A 164 23.26 -20.68 -11.12
CA ALA A 164 21.86 -20.35 -11.11
C ALA A 164 21.44 -20.14 -9.65
N LYS A 165 20.76 -19.03 -9.38
CA LYS A 165 20.02 -18.87 -8.13
C LYS A 165 19.27 -20.19 -7.89
N PRO A 166 19.27 -20.74 -6.66
CA PRO A 166 18.36 -21.85 -6.37
C PRO A 166 16.98 -21.38 -6.82
N ALA A 167 16.39 -22.12 -7.76
CA ALA A 167 15.05 -21.83 -8.23
C ALA A 167 14.19 -21.69 -6.98
N ASP A 168 13.57 -20.53 -6.79
CA ASP A 168 12.43 -20.43 -5.90
C ASP A 168 11.56 -21.63 -6.22
N GLU A 169 11.43 -22.54 -5.25
CA GLU A 169 10.54 -23.67 -5.34
C GLU A 169 9.24 -23.11 -5.90
N LYS A 170 8.89 -23.56 -7.11
CA LYS A 170 7.68 -23.14 -7.80
C LYS A 170 6.56 -23.31 -6.78
N SER A 171 6.10 -22.21 -6.17
CA SER A 171 4.75 -22.18 -5.64
C SER A 171 3.93 -22.56 -6.86
N SER A 172 3.42 -23.79 -6.87
CA SER A 172 2.55 -24.26 -7.93
C SER A 172 1.60 -23.10 -8.21
N SER A 173 1.68 -22.55 -9.43
CA SER A 173 0.79 -21.48 -9.88
C SER A 173 -0.59 -22.12 -9.99
N GLU A 174 -1.22 -22.37 -8.84
CA GLU A 174 -2.53 -22.97 -8.76
C GLU A 174 -3.47 -22.01 -9.48
N ASP A 175 -4.11 -22.52 -10.54
CA ASP A 175 -5.11 -21.77 -11.29
C ASP A 175 -6.14 -21.23 -10.30
N SER A 176 -6.52 -19.97 -10.44
CA SER A 176 -7.48 -19.35 -9.53
C SER A 176 -8.83 -20.06 -9.56
N HIS A 177 -9.18 -20.72 -10.68
CA HIS A 177 -10.34 -21.61 -10.75
C HIS A 177 -10.18 -22.87 -9.88
N ALA A 178 -9.01 -23.53 -9.94
CA ALA A 178 -8.72 -24.72 -9.13
C ALA A 178 -8.72 -24.40 -7.62
N TYR A 179 -8.15 -23.25 -7.26
CA TYR A 179 -8.16 -22.75 -5.88
C TYR A 179 -9.59 -22.55 -5.36
N VAL A 180 -10.49 -21.98 -6.17
CA VAL A 180 -11.90 -21.81 -5.78
C VAL A 180 -12.59 -23.13 -5.54
N VAL A 181 -12.39 -24.12 -6.41
CA VAL A 181 -12.99 -25.46 -6.25
C VAL A 181 -12.53 -26.10 -4.94
N ARG A 182 -11.22 -26.09 -4.68
CA ARG A 182 -10.64 -26.61 -3.42
C ARG A 182 -11.22 -25.90 -2.18
N MET A 183 -11.33 -24.58 -2.23
CA MET A 183 -11.89 -23.79 -1.14
C MET A 183 -13.38 -24.08 -0.91
N GLN A 184 -14.15 -24.27 -1.98
CA GLN A 184 -15.54 -24.66 -1.88
C GLN A 184 -15.70 -26.05 -1.28
N GLU A 185 -14.87 -27.02 -1.67
CA GLU A 185 -14.90 -28.38 -1.11
C GLU A 185 -14.53 -28.37 0.37
N LYS A 186 -13.45 -27.69 0.74
CA LYS A 186 -12.95 -27.60 2.12
C LYS A 186 -13.98 -26.97 3.07
N TYR A 187 -14.67 -25.92 2.62
CA TYR A 187 -15.65 -25.18 3.44
C TYR A 187 -17.11 -25.44 3.06
N ALA A 188 -17.39 -26.52 2.30
CA ALA A 188 -18.73 -26.80 1.77
C ALA A 188 -19.81 -26.89 2.85
N ALA A 189 -19.51 -27.60 3.94
CA ALA A 189 -20.45 -27.79 5.04
C ALA A 189 -20.73 -26.49 5.79
N GLU A 190 -19.71 -25.65 6.00
CA GLU A 190 -19.85 -24.36 6.67
C GLU A 190 -20.61 -23.34 5.81
N LEU A 191 -20.30 -23.31 4.51
CA LEU A 191 -21.02 -22.49 3.53
C LEU A 191 -22.49 -22.90 3.46
N LYS A 192 -22.80 -24.21 3.43
CA LYS A 192 -24.19 -24.70 3.44
C LYS A 192 -24.95 -24.30 4.69
N LYS A 193 -24.36 -24.45 5.88
CA LYS A 193 -24.99 -24.04 7.15
C LYS A 193 -25.32 -22.54 7.16
N HIS A 194 -24.43 -21.70 6.64
CA HIS A 194 -24.69 -20.27 6.54
C HIS A 194 -25.73 -19.93 5.45
N GLU A 195 -25.68 -20.59 4.29
CA GLU A 195 -26.69 -20.42 3.23
C GLU A 195 -28.10 -20.84 3.71
N GLU A 196 -28.19 -21.89 4.53
CA GLU A 196 -29.43 -22.32 5.19
C GLU A 196 -29.90 -21.33 6.25
N ALA A 197 -29.00 -20.78 7.07
CA ALA A 197 -29.33 -19.73 8.04
C ALA A 197 -29.86 -18.46 7.36
N ASP A 198 -29.16 -17.96 6.33
CA ASP A 198 -29.59 -16.82 5.50
C ASP A 198 -30.98 -17.07 4.88
N ARG A 199 -31.25 -18.31 4.46
CA ARG A 199 -32.52 -18.72 3.86
C ARG A 199 -33.64 -18.72 4.91
N LEU A 200 -33.41 -19.31 6.07
CA LEU A 200 -34.38 -19.34 7.17
C LEU A 200 -34.72 -17.92 7.66
N GLU A 201 -33.74 -17.02 7.74
CA GLU A 201 -33.98 -15.60 8.08
C GLU A 201 -34.86 -14.89 7.03
N ARG A 202 -34.62 -15.17 5.74
CA ARG A 202 -35.43 -14.62 4.64
C ARG A 202 -36.86 -15.15 4.68
N GLU A 203 -37.02 -16.46 4.84
CA GLU A 203 -38.33 -17.12 4.93
C GLU A 203 -39.10 -16.63 6.16
N ALA A 204 -38.43 -16.45 7.30
CA ALA A 204 -39.03 -15.88 8.51
C ALA A 204 -39.50 -14.44 8.29
N HIS A 205 -38.70 -13.60 7.62
CA HIS A 205 -39.09 -12.23 7.29
C HIS A 205 -40.25 -12.18 6.28
N GLU A 206 -40.22 -13.03 5.25
CA GLU A 206 -41.31 -13.14 4.27
C GLU A 206 -42.61 -13.58 4.94
N LYS A 207 -42.52 -14.59 5.82
CA LYS A 207 -43.66 -15.04 6.64
C LYS A 207 -44.16 -13.94 7.57
N ALA A 208 -43.27 -13.14 8.16
CA ALA A 208 -43.67 -12.00 9.00
C ALA A 208 -44.38 -10.90 8.19
N LEU A 209 -43.91 -10.59 6.97
CA LEU A 209 -44.59 -9.65 6.07
C LEU A 209 -45.95 -10.18 5.59
N ALA A 210 -46.05 -11.48 5.33
CA ALA A 210 -47.29 -12.13 4.93
C ALA A 210 -48.31 -12.23 6.08
N ALA A 211 -47.84 -12.36 7.33
CA ALA A 211 -48.68 -12.43 8.52
C ALA A 211 -49.18 -11.06 9.00
N ALA A 212 -48.48 -9.97 8.65
CA ALA A 212 -48.91 -8.62 8.98
C ALA A 212 -50.12 -8.20 8.13
N THR A 213 -51.25 -7.91 8.76
CA THR A 213 -52.49 -7.48 8.09
C THR A 213 -52.51 -5.97 7.83
N GLU A 214 -51.94 -5.19 8.74
CA GLU A 214 -51.87 -3.72 8.66
C GLU A 214 -50.61 -3.24 7.91
N GLU A 215 -50.75 -2.22 7.06
CA GLU A 215 -49.62 -1.64 6.30
C GLU A 215 -48.56 -1.02 7.23
N ALA A 216 -48.99 -0.42 8.35
CA ALA A 216 -48.08 0.15 9.35
C ALA A 216 -47.16 -0.91 9.98
N ASP A 217 -47.63 -2.15 10.14
CA ASP A 217 -46.82 -3.22 10.72
C ASP A 217 -45.85 -3.82 9.69
N LYS A 218 -46.25 -3.88 8.41
CA LYS A 218 -45.33 -4.20 7.31
C LYS A 218 -44.19 -3.19 7.21
N GLU A 219 -44.50 -1.90 7.32
CA GLU A 219 -43.49 -0.83 7.27
C GLU A 219 -42.49 -0.92 8.44
N LYS A 220 -42.97 -1.23 9.66
CA LYS A 220 -42.09 -1.48 10.82
C LYS A 220 -41.16 -2.66 10.58
N ILE A 221 -41.64 -3.76 9.99
CA ILE A 221 -40.82 -4.94 9.70
C ILE A 221 -39.74 -4.61 8.67
N ILE A 222 -40.08 -3.88 7.59
CA ILE A 222 -39.13 -3.44 6.57
C ILE A 222 -38.07 -2.51 7.17
N LYS A 223 -38.50 -1.54 7.99
CA LYS A 223 -37.61 -0.60 8.66
C LYS A 223 -36.67 -1.31 9.63
N ALA A 224 -37.17 -2.25 10.43
CA ALA A 224 -36.34 -3.05 11.34
C ALA A 224 -35.27 -3.87 10.59
N ARG A 225 -35.63 -4.47 9.44
CA ARG A 225 -34.65 -5.18 8.60
C ARG A 225 -33.63 -4.22 7.96
N ALA A 226 -34.07 -3.04 7.52
CA ALA A 226 -33.18 -2.02 6.96
C ALA A 226 -32.20 -1.49 8.02
N GLU A 227 -32.66 -1.26 9.24
CA GLU A 227 -31.83 -0.86 10.38
C GLU A 227 -30.85 -1.95 10.79
N ALA A 228 -31.27 -3.22 10.82
CA ALA A 228 -30.36 -4.34 11.08
C ALA A 228 -29.26 -4.46 10.01
N LYS A 229 -29.62 -4.25 8.74
CA LYS A 229 -28.65 -4.21 7.62
C LYS A 229 -27.69 -3.02 7.74
N ALA A 230 -28.20 -1.84 8.11
CA ALA A 230 -27.38 -0.64 8.31
C ALA A 230 -26.41 -0.81 9.47
N LYS A 231 -26.85 -1.39 10.60
CA LYS A 231 -25.98 -1.74 11.73
C LYS A 231 -24.87 -2.70 11.30
N LYS A 232 -25.21 -3.77 10.57
CA LYS A 232 -24.20 -4.72 10.03
C LYS A 232 -23.20 -4.04 9.09
N ALA A 233 -23.63 -3.04 8.31
CA ALA A 233 -22.74 -2.28 7.42
C ALA A 233 -21.79 -1.32 8.16
N GLN A 234 -22.19 -0.79 9.32
CA GLN A 234 -21.36 0.06 10.17
C GLN A 234 -20.34 -0.73 11.01
N MET A 235 -20.58 -2.03 11.20
CA MET A 235 -19.67 -2.91 11.95
C MET A 235 -18.34 -3.14 11.22
N SER A 236 -17.26 -3.22 11.99
CA SER A 236 -15.93 -3.51 11.45
C SER A 236 -15.90 -4.88 10.78
N THR A 237 -14.93 -5.09 9.87
CA THR A 237 -14.76 -6.39 9.19
C THR A 237 -14.52 -7.54 10.17
N GLU A 238 -13.86 -7.27 11.28
CA GLU A 238 -13.56 -8.24 12.34
C GLU A 238 -14.82 -8.60 13.13
N GLU A 239 -15.66 -7.62 13.46
CA GLU A 239 -16.92 -7.87 14.15
C GLU A 239 -17.90 -8.64 13.27
N ARG A 240 -17.95 -8.32 11.96
CA ARG A 240 -18.72 -9.10 10.99
C ARG A 240 -18.18 -10.52 10.84
N ALA A 241 -16.86 -10.69 10.88
CA ALA A 241 -16.22 -11.99 10.76
C ALA A 241 -16.58 -12.94 11.91
N LYS A 242 -16.72 -12.40 13.13
CA LYS A 242 -17.19 -13.14 14.32
C LYS A 242 -18.64 -13.57 14.19
N LEU A 243 -19.52 -12.68 13.72
CA LEU A 243 -20.95 -12.98 13.53
C LEU A 243 -21.21 -14.03 12.45
N ASP A 244 -20.48 -13.94 11.34
CA ASP A 244 -20.54 -14.88 10.21
C ASP A 244 -19.78 -16.19 10.53
N GLY A 245 -18.91 -16.20 11.55
CA GLY A 245 -18.02 -17.32 11.85
C GLY A 245 -16.96 -17.52 10.76
N SER A 246 -16.61 -16.46 10.03
CA SER A 246 -15.57 -16.49 9.00
C SER A 246 -14.15 -16.55 9.58
N ASP A 247 -14.01 -16.29 10.88
CA ASP A 247 -12.75 -16.44 11.63
C ASP A 247 -12.25 -17.90 11.68
N ALA A 248 -13.16 -18.87 11.55
CA ALA A 248 -12.82 -20.30 11.50
C ALA A 248 -12.06 -20.70 10.22
N ILE A 249 -12.05 -19.85 9.19
CA ILE A 249 -11.31 -20.11 7.95
C ILE A 249 -9.81 -19.95 8.21
N THR A 250 -9.09 -21.07 8.09
CA THR A 250 -7.65 -21.17 8.29
C THR A 250 -6.84 -20.37 7.27
N GLU A 251 -7.33 -20.23 6.04
CA GLU A 251 -6.60 -19.53 4.98
C GLU A 251 -6.40 -18.05 5.30
N LEU A 252 -5.27 -17.53 4.82
CA LEU A 252 -4.95 -16.12 4.96
C LEU A 252 -5.90 -15.28 4.11
N ARG A 253 -6.38 -14.18 4.69
CA ARG A 253 -7.26 -13.24 3.99
C ARG A 253 -6.59 -12.69 2.71
N SER A 254 -5.29 -12.43 2.76
CA SER A 254 -4.50 -11.93 1.63
C SER A 254 -4.49 -12.90 0.45
N GLU A 255 -4.42 -14.21 0.72
CA GLU A 255 -4.45 -15.25 -0.31
C GLU A 255 -5.82 -15.32 -0.99
N LEU A 256 -6.91 -15.32 -0.21
CA LEU A 256 -8.28 -15.26 -0.75
C LEU A 256 -8.48 -14.02 -1.63
N GLN A 257 -7.96 -12.88 -1.19
CA GLN A 257 -8.07 -11.62 -1.95
C GLN A 257 -7.24 -11.64 -3.24
N LYS A 258 -6.06 -12.28 -3.23
CA LYS A 258 -5.22 -12.46 -4.42
C LYS A 258 -5.94 -13.26 -5.50
N HIS A 259 -6.50 -14.41 -5.14
CA HIS A 259 -7.26 -15.24 -6.08
C HIS A 259 -8.58 -14.59 -6.54
N ALA A 260 -9.26 -13.85 -5.66
CA ALA A 260 -10.44 -13.08 -6.04
C ALA A 260 -10.14 -11.96 -7.06
N ASN A 261 -9.01 -11.26 -6.91
CA ASN A 261 -8.55 -10.27 -7.88
C ASN A 261 -8.20 -10.91 -9.23
N SER A 262 -7.54 -12.07 -9.22
CA SER A 262 -7.22 -12.83 -10.41
C SER A 262 -8.48 -13.22 -11.19
N LEU A 263 -9.51 -13.74 -10.50
CA LEU A 263 -10.79 -14.08 -11.13
C LEU A 263 -11.55 -12.84 -11.63
N ARG A 264 -11.50 -11.74 -10.88
CA ARG A 264 -12.11 -10.47 -11.31
C ARG A 264 -11.48 -9.96 -12.62
N ALA A 265 -10.17 -10.11 -12.79
CA ALA A 265 -9.46 -9.68 -14.00
C ALA A 265 -9.87 -10.50 -15.24
N LEU A 266 -10.28 -11.76 -15.05
CA LEU A 266 -10.76 -12.62 -16.14
C LEU A 266 -12.25 -12.38 -16.47
N ALA A 267 -13.01 -11.76 -15.56
CA ALA A 267 -14.44 -11.56 -15.72
C ALA A 267 -14.78 -10.54 -16.81
N PRO A 268 -15.83 -10.76 -17.63
CA PRO A 268 -16.20 -9.83 -18.70
C PRO A 268 -16.56 -8.46 -18.12
N GLU A 269 -16.17 -7.39 -18.83
CA GLU A 269 -16.42 -6.00 -18.41
C GLU A 269 -17.92 -5.65 -18.36
N SER A 270 -18.77 -6.42 -19.06
CA SER A 270 -20.23 -6.26 -19.05
C SER A 270 -20.86 -6.44 -17.65
N GLU A 271 -20.21 -7.21 -16.77
CA GLU A 271 -20.70 -7.48 -15.42
C GLU A 271 -20.15 -6.43 -14.42
N ALA A 272 -20.65 -5.20 -14.51
CA ALA A 272 -20.22 -4.07 -13.68
C ALA A 272 -20.28 -4.36 -12.17
N LYS A 273 -21.22 -5.22 -11.72
CA LYS A 273 -21.37 -5.62 -10.31
C LYS A 273 -20.16 -6.39 -9.76
N ILE A 274 -19.46 -7.15 -10.61
CA ILE A 274 -18.26 -7.89 -10.22
C ILE A 274 -17.10 -6.91 -10.01
N HIS A 275 -16.92 -5.97 -10.94
CA HIS A 275 -15.83 -5.01 -10.92
C HIS A 275 -15.96 -3.94 -9.83
N GLN A 276 -17.18 -3.50 -9.52
CA GLN A 276 -17.48 -2.48 -8.51
C GLN A 276 -17.40 -2.99 -7.06
N ALA A 277 -17.27 -4.30 -6.83
CA ALA A 277 -17.23 -4.86 -5.48
C ALA A 277 -15.93 -4.50 -4.74
N ASN A 278 -16.05 -3.96 -3.52
CA ASN A 278 -14.88 -3.67 -2.67
C ASN A 278 -14.42 -4.92 -1.89
N LEU A 279 -13.46 -5.64 -2.46
CA LEU A 279 -12.88 -6.86 -1.87
C LEU A 279 -12.14 -6.64 -0.53
N ARG A 280 -11.83 -5.38 -0.15
CA ARG A 280 -11.13 -5.07 1.11
C ARG A 280 -12.07 -5.12 2.32
N ASP A 281 -13.34 -4.80 2.13
CA ASP A 281 -14.31 -4.70 3.23
C ASP A 281 -15.10 -5.99 3.43
N MET A 282 -14.79 -7.04 2.66
CA MET A 282 -15.45 -8.34 2.71
C MET A 282 -14.84 -9.24 3.79
N THR A 283 -15.67 -10.07 4.42
CA THR A 283 -15.20 -11.15 5.31
C THR A 283 -14.57 -12.30 4.49
N LYS A 284 -13.86 -13.23 5.14
CA LYS A 284 -13.25 -14.38 4.45
C LYS A 284 -14.30 -15.24 3.74
N LYS A 285 -15.47 -15.44 4.36
CA LYS A 285 -16.60 -16.18 3.77
C LYS A 285 -17.23 -15.43 2.60
N GLU A 286 -17.41 -14.12 2.74
CA GLU A 286 -17.89 -13.26 1.66
C GLU A 286 -16.96 -13.31 0.45
N LEU A 287 -15.64 -13.34 0.64
CA LEU A 287 -14.67 -13.52 -0.45
C LEU A 287 -14.83 -14.87 -1.17
N ILE A 288 -15.02 -15.96 -0.43
CA ILE A 288 -15.25 -17.28 -1.03
C ILE A 288 -16.55 -17.30 -1.84
N LYS A 289 -17.62 -16.69 -1.31
CA LYS A 289 -18.90 -16.53 -2.00
C LYS A 289 -18.79 -15.67 -3.25
N TYR A 290 -18.01 -14.59 -3.18
CA TYR A 290 -17.71 -13.74 -4.33
C TYR A 290 -16.97 -14.53 -5.41
N MET A 291 -15.90 -15.23 -5.05
CA MET A 291 -15.13 -16.05 -5.99
C MET A 291 -16.01 -17.13 -6.67
N LYS A 292 -16.90 -17.78 -5.91
CA LYS A 292 -17.92 -18.70 -6.45
C LYS A 292 -18.81 -18.00 -7.48
N SER A 293 -19.33 -16.82 -7.16
CA SER A 293 -20.20 -16.07 -8.08
C SER A 293 -19.49 -15.69 -9.38
N VAL A 294 -18.23 -15.24 -9.31
CA VAL A 294 -17.43 -14.90 -10.47
C VAL A 294 -17.12 -16.14 -11.31
N ALA A 295 -16.69 -17.24 -10.68
CA ALA A 295 -16.44 -18.50 -11.38
C ALA A 295 -17.70 -19.04 -12.10
N THR A 296 -18.87 -18.96 -11.47
CA THR A 296 -20.13 -19.35 -12.15
C THR A 296 -20.53 -18.44 -13.31
N LYS A 297 -20.05 -17.18 -13.30
CA LYS A 297 -20.31 -16.22 -14.37
C LYS A 297 -19.32 -16.36 -15.52
N LEU A 298 -18.09 -16.76 -15.24
CA LEU A 298 -17.08 -17.09 -16.26
C LEU A 298 -17.43 -18.34 -17.06
N ASN A 299 -18.09 -19.31 -16.41
CA ASN A 299 -18.50 -20.56 -17.04
C ASN A 299 -19.87 -20.48 -17.75
N LYS A 300 -20.53 -19.32 -17.76
CA LYS A 300 -21.82 -19.08 -18.39
C LYS A 300 -21.65 -18.32 -19.69
#